data_AF-A0A3B0Y9Z0-F1
#
_entry.id   AF-A0A3B0Y9Z0-F1
#
_cell.length_a   1.000
_cell.length_b   1.000
_cell.length_c   1.000
_cell.angle_alpha   90.00
_cell.angle_beta   90.00
_cell.angle_gamma   90.00
#
_symmetry.space_group_name_H-M   'P 1'
#
loop_
_entity.id
_entity.type
_entity.pdbx_description
1 polymer ?
#
loop_
_entity_poly.entity_id
_entity_poly.type
_entity_poly.pdbx_seq_one_letter_code
_entity_poly.pdbx_strand_id
1 'polypeptide(L)'
;MRVQEHDEAMQKAIPVNIPQKAFLIRLVVVVIASLAGLLLMFIADSRISDMETTADMNTFSWLNTSSGLMFLAASIMSIVTLRYGRNHEVAIREHATVSLLLTAYRILFWLACITALLAVAFLIWLGLHIGPVR
;
A
#
# COMPACT_ATOMS: atom_id res chain seq x y z
N MET A 1 22.88 4.93 37.78
CA MET A 1 23.00 3.71 36.94
C MET A 1 21.77 3.45 36.08
N ARG A 2 20.52 3.57 36.56
CA ARG A 2 19.31 3.35 35.74
C ARG A 2 19.06 4.35 34.59
N VAL A 3 19.65 5.55 34.64
CA VAL A 3 19.49 6.59 33.60
C VAL A 3 20.45 6.37 32.42
N GLN A 4 21.66 5.86 32.68
CA GLN A 4 22.63 5.54 31.62
C GLN A 4 22.18 4.36 30.74
N GLU A 5 21.50 3.36 31.29
CA GLU A 5 20.90 2.27 30.48
C GLU A 5 19.80 2.78 29.55
N HIS A 6 19.06 3.81 29.97
CA HIS A 6 17.99 4.41 29.15
C HIS A 6 18.54 5.27 28.02
N ASP A 7 19.71 5.90 28.23
CA ASP A 7 20.42 6.68 27.21
C ASP A 7 21.19 5.77 26.22
N GLU A 8 21.79 4.67 26.67
CA GLU A 8 22.41 3.67 25.79
C GLU A 8 21.39 2.94 24.92
N ALA A 9 20.17 2.72 25.42
CA ALA A 9 19.05 2.21 24.64
C ALA A 9 18.52 3.22 23.62
N MET A 10 18.55 4.53 23.91
CA MET A 10 18.21 5.59 22.96
C MET A 10 19.31 5.87 21.93
N GLN A 11 20.58 5.60 22.27
CA GLN A 11 21.75 5.92 21.43
C GLN A 11 22.17 4.77 20.50
N LYS A 12 21.43 3.66 20.45
CA LYS A 12 21.49 2.71 19.33
C LYS A 12 20.59 3.14 18.18
N ALA A 13 20.54 4.44 17.91
CA ALA A 13 20.00 4.98 16.67
C ALA A 13 20.89 4.42 15.54
N ILE A 14 20.41 3.36 14.89
CA ILE A 14 21.06 2.76 13.73
C ILE A 14 21.34 3.91 12.75
N PRO A 15 22.59 4.19 12.36
CA PRO A 15 22.88 5.28 11.44
C PRO A 15 22.31 4.92 10.07
N VAL A 16 21.05 5.28 9.83
CA VAL A 16 20.35 5.03 8.57
C VAL A 16 20.94 5.95 7.51
N ASN A 17 21.50 5.36 6.45
CA ASN A 17 22.06 6.14 5.34
C ASN A 17 20.95 6.85 4.54
N ILE A 18 21.31 7.87 3.75
CA ILE A 18 20.34 8.68 2.99
C ILE A 18 19.43 7.78 2.11
N PRO A 19 19.95 6.78 1.37
CA PRO A 19 19.12 5.87 0.59
C PRO A 19 18.10 5.06 1.41
N GLN A 20 18.51 4.54 2.56
CA GLN A 20 17.62 3.78 3.44
C GLN A 20 16.54 4.68 4.04
N LYS A 21 16.87 5.92 4.42
CA LYS A 21 15.90 6.89 4.94
C LYS A 21 14.84 7.22 3.87
N ALA A 22 15.29 7.45 2.64
CA ALA A 22 14.38 7.71 1.52
C ALA A 22 13.47 6.49 1.23
N PHE A 23 14.00 5.27 1.31
CA PHE A 23 13.21 4.05 1.19
C PHE A 23 12.15 3.94 2.29
N LEU A 24 12.53 4.12 3.56
CA LEU A 24 11.61 4.02 4.70
C LEU A 24 10.49 5.05 4.63
N ILE A 25 10.79 6.31 4.27
CA ILE A 25 9.77 7.36 4.12
C ILE A 25 8.74 6.94 3.08
N ARG A 26 9.18 6.44 1.92
CA ARG A 26 8.25 6.02 0.86
C ARG A 26 7.44 4.81 1.27
N LEU A 27 8.05 3.85 1.97
CA LEU A 27 7.36 2.69 2.50
C LEU A 27 6.24 3.11 3.47
N VAL A 28 6.51 4.06 4.38
CA VAL A 28 5.51 4.62 5.30
C VAL A 28 4.37 5.29 4.53
N VAL A 29 4.68 6.09 3.50
CA VAL A 29 3.66 6.72 2.65
C VAL A 29 2.77 5.68 1.96
N VAL A 30 3.35 4.61 1.41
CA VAL A 30 2.59 3.52 0.78
C VAL A 30 1.66 2.85 1.80
N VAL A 31 2.14 2.56 3.00
CA VAL A 31 1.35 1.92 4.06
C VAL A 31 0.19 2.82 4.48
N ILE A 32 0.44 4.11 4.74
CA ILE A 32 -0.59 5.06 5.14
C ILE A 32 -1.65 5.21 4.04
N ALA A 33 -1.24 5.39 2.78
CA ALA A 33 -2.17 5.52 1.67
C ALA A 33 -3.03 4.25 1.50
N SER A 34 -2.42 3.06 1.63
CA SER A 34 -3.14 1.80 1.53
C SER A 34 -4.16 1.62 2.66
N LEU A 35 -3.78 1.95 3.90
CA LEU A 35 -4.67 1.88 5.06
C LEU A 35 -5.80 2.91 4.95
N ALA A 36 -5.51 4.13 4.50
CA ALA A 36 -6.52 5.16 4.28
C ALA A 36 -7.53 4.73 3.20
N GLY A 37 -7.06 4.15 2.09
CA GLY A 37 -7.92 3.56 1.06
C GLY A 37 -8.83 2.47 1.63
N LEU A 38 -8.27 1.52 2.39
CA LEU A 38 -9.04 0.45 3.02
C LEU A 38 -10.10 0.98 3.99
N LEU A 39 -9.75 1.96 4.83
CA LEU A 39 -10.69 2.58 5.75
C LEU A 39 -11.83 3.27 5.02
N LEU A 40 -11.53 4.04 3.96
CA LEU A 40 -12.56 4.67 3.15
C LEU A 40 -13.48 3.63 2.47
N MET A 41 -12.92 2.51 2.02
CA MET A 41 -13.69 1.41 1.44
C MET A 41 -14.64 0.78 2.46
N PHE A 42 -14.15 0.47 3.67
CA PHE A 42 -15.01 -0.07 4.73
C PHE A 42 -16.13 0.90 5.12
N ILE A 43 -15.84 2.20 5.18
CA ILE A 43 -16.86 3.22 5.43
C ILE A 43 -17.87 3.24 4.29
N ALA A 44 -17.42 3.19 3.03
CA ALA A 44 -18.32 3.15 1.86
C ALA A 44 -19.24 1.92 1.92
N ASP A 45 -18.70 0.73 2.17
CA ASP A 45 -19.46 -0.52 2.26
C ASP A 45 -20.50 -0.48 3.39
N SER A 46 -20.14 0.09 4.54
CA SER A 46 -21.07 0.24 5.68
C SER A 46 -22.26 1.14 5.37
N ARG A 47 -22.16 2.01 4.36
CA ARG A 47 -23.23 2.95 3.99
C ARG A 47 -24.21 2.38 2.97
N ILE A 48 -23.89 1.24 2.33
CA ILE A 48 -24.73 0.65 1.27
C ILE A 48 -26.13 0.29 1.79
N SER A 49 -26.25 -0.13 3.05
CA SER A 49 -27.54 -0.49 3.65
C SER A 49 -28.48 0.70 3.87
N ASP A 50 -27.94 1.92 3.96
CA ASP A 50 -28.68 3.11 4.37
C ASP A 50 -28.87 4.10 3.19
N MET A 51 -28.68 3.65 1.95
CA MET A 51 -28.77 4.50 0.76
C MET A 51 -30.22 4.70 0.33
N GLU A 52 -30.86 5.77 0.81
CA GLU A 52 -32.25 6.11 0.43
C GLU A 52 -32.33 7.34 -0.47
N THR A 53 -31.36 8.26 -0.38
CA THR A 53 -31.40 9.54 -1.11
C THR A 53 -30.29 9.69 -2.14
N THR A 54 -30.49 10.62 -3.10
CA THR A 54 -29.45 11.00 -4.07
C THR A 54 -28.21 11.60 -3.39
N ALA A 55 -28.37 12.23 -2.22
CA ALA A 55 -27.25 12.78 -1.45
C ALA A 55 -26.38 11.66 -0.85
N ASP A 56 -27.00 10.57 -0.37
CA ASP A 56 -26.29 9.39 0.13
C ASP A 56 -25.51 8.70 -0.99
N MET A 57 -26.12 8.61 -2.17
CA MET A 57 -25.48 8.04 -3.36
C MET A 57 -24.29 8.86 -3.86
N ASN A 58 -24.38 10.19 -3.79
CA ASN A 58 -23.24 11.05 -4.09
C ASN A 58 -22.11 10.87 -3.06
N THR A 59 -22.44 10.78 -1.77
CA THR A 59 -21.46 10.57 -0.69
C THR A 59 -20.75 9.22 -0.84
N PHE A 60 -21.50 8.15 -1.13
CA PHE A 60 -20.95 6.84 -1.44
C PHE A 60 -19.99 6.88 -2.64
N SER A 61 -20.38 7.54 -3.73
CA SER A 61 -19.54 7.67 -4.93
C SER A 61 -18.23 8.41 -4.64
N TRP A 62 -18.26 9.47 -3.82
CA TRP A 62 -17.07 10.21 -3.39
C TRP A 62 -16.15 9.38 -2.50
N LEU A 63 -16.72 8.64 -1.53
CA LEU A 63 -15.94 7.74 -0.67
C LEU A 63 -15.25 6.65 -1.48
N ASN A 64 -15.97 6.01 -2.40
CA ASN A 64 -15.43 4.96 -3.24
C ASN A 64 -14.35 5.48 -4.20
N THR A 65 -14.58 6.66 -4.80
CA THR A 65 -13.59 7.31 -5.67
C THR A 65 -12.33 7.71 -4.90
N SER A 66 -12.49 8.28 -3.71
CA SER A 66 -11.37 8.68 -2.85
C SER A 66 -10.56 7.46 -2.38
N SER A 67 -11.23 6.37 -2.04
CA SER A 67 -10.62 5.08 -1.74
C SER A 67 -9.77 4.58 -2.92
N GLY A 68 -10.35 4.53 -4.12
CA GLY A 68 -9.65 4.13 -5.34
C GLY A 68 -8.42 5.00 -5.64
N LEU A 69 -8.52 6.32 -5.46
CA LEU A 69 -7.39 7.24 -5.63
C LEU A 69 -6.26 6.98 -4.63
N MET A 70 -6.59 6.66 -3.38
CA MET A 70 -5.57 6.30 -2.37
C MET A 70 -4.82 5.03 -2.74
N PHE A 71 -5.52 4.01 -3.25
CA PHE A 71 -4.89 2.78 -3.75
C PHE A 71 -4.05 3.04 -5.00
N LEU A 72 -4.50 3.91 -5.91
CA LEU A 72 -3.73 4.32 -7.08
C LEU A 72 -2.43 5.02 -6.66
N ALA A 73 -2.51 5.97 -5.73
CA ALA A 73 -1.35 6.68 -5.20
C ALA A 73 -0.36 5.71 -4.52
N ALA A 74 -0.87 4.79 -3.70
CA ALA A 74 -0.06 3.74 -3.08
C ALA A 74 0.65 2.88 -4.14
N SER A 75 -0.04 2.52 -5.23
CA SER A 75 0.52 1.70 -6.32
C SER A 75 1.63 2.43 -7.09
N ILE A 76 1.43 3.71 -7.42
CA ILE A 76 2.45 4.54 -8.10
C ILE A 76 3.68 4.70 -7.21
N MET A 77 3.46 5.10 -5.95
CA MET A 77 4.54 5.19 -4.97
C MET A 77 5.25 3.86 -4.78
N SER A 78 4.51 2.76 -4.93
CA SER A 78 5.08 1.45 -4.76
C SER A 78 6.10 1.10 -5.85
N ILE A 79 5.75 1.39 -7.10
CA ILE A 79 6.63 1.22 -8.26
C ILE A 79 7.87 2.11 -8.14
N VAL A 80 7.68 3.37 -7.75
CA VAL A 80 8.78 4.33 -7.54
C VAL A 80 9.74 3.85 -6.45
N THR A 81 9.20 3.26 -5.37
CA THR A 81 9.98 2.69 -4.26
C THR A 81 10.81 1.49 -4.73
N LEU A 82 10.24 0.60 -5.55
CA LEU A 82 10.95 -0.54 -6.11
C LEU A 82 12.08 -0.12 -7.06
N ARG A 83 11.80 0.84 -7.96
CA ARG A 83 12.81 1.36 -8.89
C ARG A 83 13.97 2.01 -8.14
N TYR A 84 13.67 2.78 -7.11
CA TYR A 84 14.68 3.40 -6.26
C TYR A 84 15.48 2.38 -5.47
N GLY A 85 14.81 1.39 -4.89
CA GLY A 85 15.43 0.30 -4.13
C GLY A 85 16.39 -0.53 -4.98
N ARG A 86 16.09 -0.74 -6.26
CA ARG A 86 17.00 -1.39 -7.22
C ARG A 86 18.25 -0.56 -7.50
N ASN A 87 18.13 0.76 -7.63
CA ASN A 87 19.28 1.64 -7.89
C ASN A 87 20.23 1.79 -6.69
N HIS A 88 19.71 1.63 -5.47
CA HIS A 88 20.48 1.77 -4.23
C HIS A 88 20.57 0.45 -3.46
N GLU A 89 20.45 -0.68 -4.16
CA GLU A 89 20.29 -2.00 -3.53
C GLU A 89 21.48 -2.36 -2.64
N VAL A 90 22.70 -2.00 -3.06
CA VAL A 90 23.93 -2.20 -2.27
C VAL A 90 23.86 -1.45 -0.95
N ALA A 91 23.55 -0.15 -0.99
CA ALA A 91 23.45 0.71 0.20
C ALA A 91 22.27 0.32 1.12
N ILE A 92 21.19 -0.22 0.57
CA ILE A 92 20.04 -0.67 1.35
C ILE A 92 20.33 -2.00 2.05
N ARG A 93 21.10 -2.89 1.43
CA ARG A 93 21.46 -4.21 1.98
C ARG A 93 22.51 -4.17 3.10
N GLU A 94 23.17 -3.03 3.31
CA GLU A 94 24.09 -2.82 4.44
C GLU A 94 23.44 -3.10 5.80
N HIS A 95 22.12 -2.90 5.92
CA HIS A 95 21.35 -3.26 7.11
C HIS A 95 20.38 -4.41 6.86
N ALA A 96 20.54 -5.47 7.64
CA ALA A 96 19.72 -6.69 7.55
C ALA A 96 18.21 -6.42 7.64
N THR A 97 17.77 -5.53 8.54
CA THR A 97 16.35 -5.17 8.71
C THR A 97 15.78 -4.49 7.47
N VAL A 98 16.49 -3.53 6.89
CA VAL A 98 16.03 -2.79 5.70
C VAL A 98 16.06 -3.69 4.46
N SER A 99 17.05 -4.59 4.37
CA SER A 99 17.12 -5.64 3.35
C SER A 99 15.91 -6.58 3.40
N LEU A 100 15.52 -7.02 4.60
CA LEU A 100 14.34 -7.88 4.81
C LEU A 100 13.06 -7.13 4.42
N LEU A 101 12.92 -5.87 4.85
CA LEU A 101 11.80 -5.01 4.46
C LEU A 101 11.69 -4.85 2.94
N LEU A 102 12.79 -4.57 2.24
CA LEU A 102 12.81 -4.46 0.78
C LEU A 102 12.40 -5.77 0.10
N THR A 103 12.83 -6.91 0.63
CA THR A 103 12.50 -8.23 0.10
C THR A 103 11.03 -8.58 0.33
N ALA A 104 10.53 -8.42 1.55
CA ALA A 104 9.13 -8.62 1.90
C ALA A 104 8.22 -7.73 1.05
N TYR A 105 8.62 -6.47 0.89
CA TYR A 105 7.93 -5.50 0.07
C TYR A 105 7.88 -5.88 -1.42
N ARG A 106 8.97 -6.40 -1.99
CA ARG A 106 8.99 -6.96 -3.36
C ARG A 106 8.01 -8.12 -3.51
N ILE A 107 8.00 -9.05 -2.54
CA ILE A 107 7.10 -10.22 -2.57
C ILE A 107 5.65 -9.76 -2.52
N LEU A 108 5.31 -8.85 -1.60
CA LEU A 108 3.96 -8.30 -1.46
C LEU A 108 3.49 -7.59 -2.74
N PHE A 109 4.37 -6.82 -3.38
CA PHE A 109 4.05 -6.16 -4.64
C PHE A 109 3.73 -7.16 -5.75
N TRP A 110 4.55 -8.20 -5.93
CA TRP A 110 4.28 -9.24 -6.94
C TRP A 110 2.99 -10.02 -6.64
N LEU A 111 2.73 -10.32 -5.38
CA LEU A 111 1.49 -10.95 -4.95
C LEU A 111 0.28 -10.06 -5.29
N ALA A 112 0.38 -8.75 -5.05
CA ALA A 112 -0.65 -7.79 -5.42
C ALA A 112 -0.86 -7.73 -6.95
N CYS A 113 0.21 -7.76 -7.75
CA CYS A 113 0.10 -7.82 -9.21
C CYS A 113 -0.59 -9.11 -9.69
N ILE A 114 -0.22 -10.26 -9.13
CA ILE A 114 -0.82 -11.56 -9.49
C ILE A 114 -2.32 -11.58 -9.15
N THR A 115 -2.68 -11.14 -7.95
CA THR A 115 -4.10 -11.07 -7.54
C THR A 115 -4.90 -10.11 -8.41
N ALA A 116 -4.34 -8.94 -8.76
CA ALA A 116 -4.99 -8.01 -9.70
C ALA A 116 -5.18 -8.62 -11.10
N LEU A 117 -4.17 -9.33 -11.62
CA LEU A 117 -4.28 -10.02 -12.91
C LEU A 117 -5.34 -11.13 -12.89
N LEU A 118 -5.39 -11.91 -11.81
CA LEU A 118 -6.42 -12.93 -11.61
C LEU A 118 -7.82 -12.32 -11.55
N ALA A 119 -8.00 -11.20 -10.84
CA ALA A 119 -9.26 -10.48 -10.78
C ALA A 119 -9.71 -9.99 -12.17
N VAL A 120 -8.79 -9.40 -12.95
CA VAL A 120 -9.08 -8.96 -14.33
C VAL A 120 -9.43 -10.15 -15.22
N ALA A 121 -8.66 -11.24 -15.16
CA ALA A 121 -8.94 -12.46 -15.91
C ALA A 121 -10.32 -13.05 -15.54
N PHE A 122 -10.67 -13.04 -14.26
CA PHE A 122 -11.98 -13.47 -13.78
C PHE A 122 -13.11 -12.57 -14.31
N LEU A 123 -12.94 -11.25 -14.29
CA LEU A 123 -13.92 -10.31 -14.84
C LEU A 123 -14.12 -10.49 -16.35
N ILE A 124 -13.03 -10.71 -17.10
CA ILE A 124 -13.10 -11.02 -18.54
C ILE A 124 -13.84 -12.34 -18.76
N TRP A 125 -13.48 -13.39 -18.03
CA TRP A 125 -14.14 -14.68 -18.10
C TRP A 125 -15.64 -14.56 -17.81
N LEU A 126 -15.99 -13.79 -16.78
CA LEU A 126 -17.38 -13.53 -16.38
C LEU A 126 -18.14 -12.77 -17.47
N GLY A 127 -17.55 -11.71 -18.05
CA GLY A 127 -18.16 -10.97 -19.16
C GLY A 127 -18.37 -11.83 -20.42
N LEU A 128 -17.48 -12.80 -20.68
CA LEU A 128 -17.60 -13.74 -21.79
C LEU A 128 -18.65 -14.83 -21.54
N HIS A 129 -18.80 -15.31 -20.31
CA HIS A 129 -19.73 -16.39 -19.96
C HIS A 129 -21.13 -15.90 -19.53
N ILE A 130 -21.27 -14.62 -19.15
CA ILE A 130 -22.54 -13.95 -18.83
C ILE A 130 -23.01 -13.07 -20.01
N GLY A 131 -22.33 -13.10 -21.16
CA GLY A 131 -22.81 -12.52 -22.42
C GLY A 131 -24.23 -13.00 -22.78
N PRO A 132 -25.05 -12.16 -23.44
CA PRO A 132 -26.50 -12.16 -23.31
C PRO A 132 -27.10 -13.51 -23.68
N VAL A 133 -27.92 -14.05 -22.77
CA VAL A 133 -28.97 -15.01 -23.13
C VAL A 133 -29.86 -14.27 -24.14
N ARG A 134 -29.59 -14.45 -25.43
CA ARG A 134 -30.57 -14.21 -26.48
C ARG A 134 -31.61 -15.32 -26.43
#